data_AF-A0A953MWG9-F1
#
_entry.id   AF-A0A953MWG9-F1
#
_cell.length_a   1.000
_cell.length_b   1.000
_cell.length_c   1.000
_cell.angle_alpha   90.00
_cell.angle_beta   90.00
_cell.angle_gamma   90.00
#
_symmetry.space_group_name_H-M   'P 1'
#
loop_
_entity.id
_entity.type
_entity.pdbx_description
1 polymer ?
#
loop_
_entity_poly.entity_id
_entity_poly.type
_entity_poly.pdbx_seq_one_letter_code
_entity_poly.pdbx_strand_id
1 'polypeptide(L)'
;MKTTTMLGALAILVSTSTQAQGPADWNTAGNFGLNPVNSFLGTTNGVPINFRTNNILRMRLTESLPGQVIGSYINENLSGNLGIGAFTSPNVSQPFSLLHLDNGGVQFSGYRPWFRPGMTVTNGSDLGWIGLKNEGDDLNHLTLAWADNTAGDGDKHTHPIQCVA
;
A
#
# COMPACT_ATOMS: atom_id res chain seq x y z
N MET A 1 -35.31 -68.00 41.86
CA MET A 1 -34.17 -67.05 41.78
C MET A 1 -34.59 -65.89 40.90
N LYS A 2 -34.64 -64.68 41.47
CA LYS A 2 -34.90 -63.44 40.72
C LYS A 2 -33.55 -62.79 40.45
N THR A 3 -33.20 -62.59 39.19
CA THR A 3 -31.98 -61.87 38.82
C THR A 3 -32.37 -60.75 37.87
N THR A 4 -32.39 -59.55 38.44
CA THR A 4 -32.75 -58.28 37.82
C THR A 4 -31.72 -57.91 36.76
N THR A 5 -32.16 -57.70 35.52
CA THR A 5 -31.36 -57.13 34.45
C THR A 5 -31.17 -55.64 34.69
N MET A 6 -29.93 -55.20 34.90
CA MET A 6 -29.57 -53.78 34.90
C MET A 6 -29.41 -53.32 33.44
N LEU A 7 -30.31 -52.43 32.98
CA LEU A 7 -30.08 -51.63 31.78
C LEU A 7 -29.04 -50.56 32.13
N GLY A 8 -27.81 -50.72 31.65
CA GLY A 8 -26.81 -49.66 31.66
C GLY A 8 -27.13 -48.64 30.57
N ALA A 9 -27.60 -47.45 30.95
CA ALA A 9 -27.73 -46.33 30.03
C ALA A 9 -26.34 -45.79 29.67
N LEU A 10 -25.91 -46.03 28.42
CA LEU A 10 -24.69 -45.44 27.87
C LEU A 10 -24.99 -44.01 27.38
N ALA A 11 -24.59 -43.00 28.15
CA ALA A 11 -24.66 -41.61 27.73
C ALA A 11 -23.54 -41.33 26.72
N ILE A 12 -23.88 -41.14 25.44
CA ILE A 12 -22.95 -40.63 24.43
C ILE A 12 -22.84 -39.12 24.61
N LEU A 13 -21.75 -38.66 25.21
CA LEU A 13 -21.41 -37.25 25.27
C LEU A 13 -20.91 -36.82 23.89
N VAL A 14 -21.79 -36.23 23.07
CA VAL A 14 -21.38 -35.60 21.80
C VAL A 14 -20.67 -34.30 22.13
N SER A 15 -19.35 -34.35 22.23
CA SER A 15 -18.52 -33.16 22.32
C SER A 15 -18.52 -32.47 20.95
N THR A 16 -19.38 -31.47 20.75
CA THR A 16 -19.20 -30.54 19.63
C THR A 16 -17.98 -29.69 19.94
N SER A 17 -16.81 -30.06 19.43
CA SER A 17 -15.67 -29.15 19.43
C SER A 17 -16.03 -27.97 18.53
N THR A 18 -16.37 -26.83 19.12
CA THR A 18 -16.31 -25.57 18.38
C THR A 18 -14.84 -25.37 18.04
N GLN A 19 -14.45 -25.71 16.81
CA GLN A 19 -13.15 -25.33 16.32
C GLN A 19 -13.12 -23.80 16.43
N ALA A 20 -12.27 -23.26 17.30
CA ALA A 20 -11.98 -21.85 17.29
C ALA A 20 -11.59 -21.54 15.84
N GLN A 21 -12.37 -20.70 15.17
CA GLN A 21 -12.08 -20.34 13.79
C GLN A 21 -10.70 -19.70 13.83
N GLY A 22 -9.69 -20.44 13.36
CA GLY A 22 -8.37 -19.89 13.16
C GLY A 22 -8.44 -18.69 12.22
N PRO A 23 -7.37 -17.88 12.12
CA PRO A 23 -7.31 -16.81 11.14
C PRO A 23 -7.81 -17.32 9.78
N ALA A 24 -8.81 -16.64 9.21
CA ALA A 24 -9.35 -17.02 7.91
C ALA A 24 -8.33 -16.59 6.85
N ASP A 25 -7.60 -17.56 6.30
CA ASP A 25 -6.62 -17.30 5.26
C ASP A 25 -7.29 -16.93 3.93
N TRP A 26 -6.58 -16.16 3.10
CA TRP A 26 -7.01 -15.92 1.73
C TRP A 26 -6.71 -17.16 0.88
N ASN A 27 -7.73 -17.78 0.30
CA ASN A 27 -7.55 -19.00 -0.49
C ASN A 27 -6.93 -18.71 -1.86
N THR A 28 -5.94 -19.51 -2.26
CA THR A 28 -5.31 -19.48 -3.60
C THR A 28 -6.27 -19.74 -4.76
N ALA A 29 -7.36 -20.48 -4.52
CA ALA A 29 -8.45 -20.70 -5.48
C ALA A 29 -9.55 -19.62 -5.42
N GLY A 30 -9.36 -18.60 -4.57
CA GLY A 30 -10.36 -17.58 -4.27
C GLY A 30 -11.30 -17.95 -3.14
N ASN A 31 -11.89 -16.92 -2.52
CA ASN A 31 -12.85 -17.06 -1.43
C ASN A 31 -14.28 -16.93 -1.95
N PHE A 32 -15.19 -17.80 -1.50
CA PHE A 32 -16.62 -17.73 -1.79
C PHE A 32 -17.40 -17.18 -0.58
N GLY A 33 -18.51 -16.48 -0.82
CA GLY A 33 -19.38 -15.98 0.25
C GLY A 33 -18.85 -14.76 1.02
N LEU A 34 -17.95 -13.97 0.41
CA LEU A 34 -17.40 -12.76 1.03
C LEU A 34 -18.47 -11.69 1.26
N ASN A 35 -18.30 -10.91 2.34
CA ASN A 35 -19.09 -9.72 2.61
C ASN A 35 -18.28 -8.47 2.22
N PRO A 36 -18.78 -7.58 1.34
CA PRO A 36 -18.01 -6.44 0.86
C PRO A 36 -17.67 -5.38 1.92
N VAL A 37 -18.34 -5.40 3.08
CA VAL A 37 -18.09 -4.46 4.19
C VAL A 37 -17.02 -4.98 5.14
N ASN A 38 -17.01 -6.29 5.42
CA ASN A 38 -16.21 -6.88 6.50
C ASN A 38 -15.12 -7.83 6.01
N SER A 39 -15.22 -8.37 4.80
CA SER A 39 -14.22 -9.26 4.21
C SER A 39 -13.24 -8.45 3.38
N PHE A 40 -11.95 -8.52 3.71
CA PHE A 40 -10.91 -7.82 2.98
C PHE A 40 -9.60 -8.60 2.99
N LEU A 41 -8.78 -8.38 1.97
CA LEU A 41 -7.36 -8.74 1.99
C LEU A 41 -6.62 -7.57 2.65
N GLY A 42 -6.15 -7.76 3.88
CA GLY A 42 -5.40 -6.72 4.57
C GLY A 42 -5.17 -6.97 6.05
N THR A 43 -4.88 -5.88 6.77
CA THR A 43 -4.45 -5.92 8.17
C THR A 43 -5.35 -5.05 9.04
N THR A 44 -5.58 -5.44 10.28
CA THR A 44 -6.38 -4.67 11.26
C THR A 44 -5.53 -3.86 12.25
N ASN A 45 -4.21 -4.00 12.22
CA ASN A 45 -3.28 -3.43 13.20
C ASN A 45 -2.36 -2.34 12.63
N GLY A 46 -2.73 -1.71 11.51
CA GLY A 46 -2.00 -0.55 10.98
C GLY A 46 -0.60 -0.89 10.45
N VAL A 47 -0.44 -2.04 9.78
CA VAL A 47 0.81 -2.42 9.10
C VAL A 47 0.60 -2.49 7.59
N PRO A 48 1.65 -2.32 6.77
CA PRO A 48 1.49 -2.36 5.31
C PRO A 48 1.13 -3.75 4.81
N ILE A 49 0.42 -3.80 3.67
CA ILE A 49 0.27 -5.04 2.91
C ILE A 49 1.42 -5.12 1.91
N ASN A 50 2.27 -6.14 2.07
CA ASN A 50 3.41 -6.38 1.19
C ASN A 50 3.17 -7.58 0.29
N PHE A 51 3.37 -7.40 -1.00
CA PHE A 51 3.38 -8.46 -2.00
C PHE A 51 4.83 -8.81 -2.32
N ARG A 52 5.19 -10.08 -2.14
CA ARG A 52 6.56 -10.56 -2.21
C ARG A 52 6.70 -11.76 -3.14
N THR A 53 7.85 -11.87 -3.79
CA THR A 53 8.28 -13.10 -4.48
C THR A 53 9.64 -13.52 -3.94
N ASN A 54 9.77 -14.78 -3.49
CA ASN A 54 10.98 -15.26 -2.78
C ASN A 54 11.40 -14.33 -1.62
N ASN A 55 10.42 -13.86 -0.84
CA ASN A 55 10.61 -12.89 0.25
C ASN A 55 11.13 -11.49 -0.16
N ILE A 56 11.23 -11.19 -1.46
CA ILE A 56 11.61 -9.88 -1.98
C ILE A 56 10.35 -9.04 -2.19
N LEU A 57 10.32 -7.81 -1.67
CA LEU A 57 9.21 -6.86 -1.89
C LEU A 57 9.06 -6.53 -3.38
N ARG A 58 7.83 -6.62 -3.89
CA ARG A 58 7.45 -6.26 -5.27
C ARG A 58 6.39 -5.19 -5.32
N MET A 59 5.49 -5.18 -4.34
CA MET A 59 4.44 -4.16 -4.20
C MET A 59 4.09 -3.94 -2.74
N ARG A 60 3.77 -2.70 -2.36
CA ARG A 60 3.40 -2.29 -1.00
C ARG A 60 2.18 -1.38 -1.03
N LEU A 61 1.15 -1.70 -0.26
CA LEU A 61 0.11 -0.73 0.12
C LEU A 61 0.45 -0.20 1.52
N THR A 62 0.65 1.11 1.64
CA THR A 62 1.02 1.73 2.91
C THR A 62 -0.16 1.81 3.88
N GLU A 63 0.17 1.59 5.14
CA GLU A 63 -0.64 1.77 6.33
C GLU A 63 -1.02 3.24 6.56
N SER A 64 -1.67 3.53 7.71
CA SER A 64 -1.75 4.91 8.20
C SER A 64 -0.34 5.40 8.53
N LEU A 65 0.18 6.28 7.69
CA LEU A 65 1.56 6.72 7.69
C LEU A 65 1.67 8.26 7.58
N PRO A 66 1.14 9.02 8.56
CA PRO A 66 1.33 10.46 8.64
C PRO A 66 2.73 10.81 9.17
N GLY A 67 3.08 12.10 9.13
CA GLY A 67 4.26 12.62 9.83
C GLY A 67 5.60 12.28 9.16
N GLN A 68 5.59 11.91 7.87
CA GLN A 68 6.79 11.50 7.16
C GLN A 68 7.64 12.70 6.74
N VAL A 69 8.92 12.45 6.49
CA VAL A 69 9.87 13.45 5.98
C VAL A 69 10.34 13.00 4.60
N ILE A 70 10.22 13.88 3.61
CA ILE A 70 10.75 13.67 2.25
C ILE A 70 11.61 14.88 1.88
N GLY A 71 12.93 14.70 1.88
CA GLY A 71 13.86 15.81 1.70
C GLY A 71 13.67 16.89 2.77
N SER A 72 13.36 18.12 2.34
CA SER A 72 13.07 19.25 3.23
C SER A 72 11.60 19.36 3.66
N TYR A 73 10.72 18.53 3.10
CA TYR A 73 9.29 18.56 3.41
C TYR A 73 9.00 17.69 4.63
N ILE A 74 8.34 18.27 5.62
CA ILE A 74 8.02 17.64 6.91
C ILE A 74 6.51 17.45 7.03
N ASN A 75 6.10 16.46 7.83
CA ASN A 75 4.69 16.12 8.08
C ASN A 75 3.93 15.62 6.84
N GLU A 76 4.61 14.94 5.92
CA GLU A 76 3.97 14.36 4.75
C GLU A 76 3.07 13.18 5.14
N ASN A 77 1.93 13.08 4.45
CA ASN A 77 0.99 11.97 4.62
C ASN A 77 1.16 10.97 3.46
N LEU A 78 1.75 9.83 3.78
CA LEU A 78 1.99 8.74 2.81
C LEU A 78 1.02 7.58 2.99
N SER A 79 -0.10 7.80 3.67
CA SER A 79 -1.08 6.75 3.93
C SER A 79 -1.80 6.30 2.66
N GLY A 80 -2.03 4.99 2.52
CA GLY A 80 -2.82 4.41 1.43
C GLY A 80 -2.19 4.53 0.04
N ASN A 81 -0.89 4.84 -0.03
CA ASN A 81 -0.15 4.89 -1.28
C ASN A 81 0.23 3.47 -1.72
N LEU A 82 0.12 3.19 -3.03
CA LEU A 82 0.53 1.93 -3.64
C LEU A 82 1.90 2.07 -4.30
N GLY A 83 2.86 1.26 -3.88
CA GLY A 83 4.18 1.16 -4.48
C GLY A 83 4.34 -0.12 -5.27
N ILE A 84 4.97 -0.04 -6.44
CA ILE A 84 5.48 -1.18 -7.19
C ILE A 84 6.99 -1.00 -7.28
N GLY A 85 7.75 -1.89 -6.68
CA GLY A 85 9.20 -1.74 -6.51
C GLY A 85 9.70 -2.33 -5.21
N ALA A 86 11.02 -2.32 -5.04
CA ALA A 86 11.66 -2.92 -3.88
C ALA A 86 11.82 -1.93 -2.71
N PHE A 87 11.83 -0.61 -2.98
CA PHE A 87 11.93 0.44 -1.97
C PHE A 87 13.08 0.24 -0.98
N THR A 88 14.24 -0.20 -1.50
CA THR A 88 15.42 -0.57 -0.71
C THR A 88 16.32 0.60 -0.34
N SER A 89 16.09 1.76 -0.95
CA SER A 89 16.86 2.97 -0.71
C SER A 89 16.36 3.69 0.55
N PRO A 90 17.24 4.23 1.41
CA PRO A 90 16.80 5.02 2.56
C PRO A 90 16.08 6.29 2.14
N ASN A 91 16.41 6.83 0.97
CA ASN A 91 15.83 8.04 0.40
C ASN A 91 14.46 7.79 -0.25
N VAL A 92 14.24 6.58 -0.78
CA VAL A 92 13.00 6.14 -1.43
C VAL A 92 12.59 4.80 -0.82
N SER A 93 12.23 4.84 0.47
CA SER A 93 11.90 3.66 1.28
C SER A 93 10.41 3.33 1.28
N GLN A 94 9.60 4.18 0.65
CA GLN A 94 8.15 4.05 0.59
C GLN A 94 7.54 4.87 -0.56
N PRO A 95 6.30 4.56 -0.96
CA PRO A 95 5.57 5.29 -1.99
C PRO A 95 5.31 6.76 -1.61
N PHE A 96 5.68 7.72 -2.47
CA PHE A 96 5.52 9.16 -2.21
C PHE A 96 4.16 9.71 -2.62
N SER A 97 3.56 9.11 -3.64
CA SER A 97 2.24 9.47 -4.20
C SER A 97 1.32 8.25 -4.22
N LEU A 98 0.05 8.45 -4.56
CA LEU A 98 -0.96 7.37 -4.60
C LEU A 98 -0.49 6.14 -5.40
N LEU A 99 0.24 6.35 -6.49
CA LEU A 99 1.01 5.30 -7.17
C LEU A 99 2.48 5.68 -7.23
N HIS A 100 3.39 4.77 -6.90
CA HIS A 100 4.84 4.95 -7.08
C HIS A 100 5.45 3.71 -7.76
N LEU A 101 6.06 3.88 -8.92
CA LEU A 101 6.90 2.86 -9.56
C LEU A 101 8.37 3.12 -9.22
N ASP A 102 9.00 2.22 -8.47
CA ASP A 102 10.38 2.33 -8.01
C ASP A 102 11.24 1.21 -8.62
N ASN A 103 12.40 1.60 -9.16
CA ASN A 103 13.46 0.69 -9.58
C ASN A 103 14.81 1.11 -8.97
N GLY A 104 14.90 1.07 -7.63
CA GLY A 104 16.13 1.46 -6.94
C GLY A 104 16.39 2.96 -6.99
N GLY A 105 15.32 3.75 -6.91
CA GLY A 105 15.39 5.20 -6.80
C GLY A 105 16.14 5.65 -5.55
N VAL A 106 16.98 6.67 -5.69
CA VAL A 106 17.70 7.32 -4.58
C VAL A 106 17.37 8.80 -4.46
N GLN A 107 16.54 9.33 -5.36
CA GLN A 107 16.24 10.75 -5.47
C GLN A 107 14.89 11.11 -4.85
N PHE A 108 14.88 12.24 -4.11
CA PHE A 108 13.67 12.86 -3.56
C PHE A 108 13.59 14.37 -3.87
N SER A 109 14.62 15.00 -4.44
CA SER A 109 14.70 16.46 -4.63
C SER A 109 13.63 17.03 -5.58
N GLY A 110 13.07 16.17 -6.44
CA GLY A 110 11.94 16.52 -7.31
C GLY A 110 10.58 16.47 -6.62
N TYR A 111 10.47 15.82 -5.46
CA TYR A 111 9.22 15.69 -4.73
C TYR A 111 8.64 17.06 -4.37
N ARG A 112 7.32 17.15 -4.41
CA ARG A 112 6.55 18.26 -3.87
C ARG A 112 5.36 17.70 -3.08
N PRO A 113 4.89 18.37 -2.01
CA PRO A 113 3.75 17.90 -1.22
C PRO A 113 2.48 17.65 -2.06
N TRP A 114 2.29 18.42 -3.12
CA TRP A 114 1.16 18.28 -4.05
C TRP A 114 1.26 17.09 -5.02
N PHE A 115 2.31 16.26 -4.94
CA PHE A 115 2.44 15.05 -5.78
C PHE A 115 1.49 13.93 -5.36
N ARG A 116 0.87 14.00 -4.17
CA ARG A 116 0.05 12.91 -3.63
C ARG A 116 -0.96 12.34 -4.67
N PRO A 117 -1.84 13.13 -5.31
CA PRO A 117 -2.79 12.63 -6.32
C PRO A 117 -2.13 12.39 -7.69
N GLY A 118 -1.16 11.49 -7.76
CA GLY A 118 -0.47 11.16 -9.01
C GLY A 118 0.36 9.89 -8.95
N MET A 119 1.16 9.72 -10.01
CA MET A 119 2.10 8.64 -10.20
C MET A 119 3.53 9.18 -10.17
N THR A 120 4.30 8.76 -9.18
CA THR A 120 5.75 8.98 -9.14
C THR A 120 6.46 7.81 -9.81
N VAL A 121 7.52 8.09 -10.55
CA VAL A 121 8.46 7.08 -11.04
C VAL A 121 9.86 7.43 -10.55
N THR A 122 10.61 6.45 -10.08
CA THR A 122 12.01 6.63 -9.69
C THR A 122 12.87 5.49 -10.21
N ASN A 123 14.06 5.83 -10.70
CA ASN A 123 15.05 4.87 -11.18
C ASN A 123 16.43 5.48 -11.01
N GLY A 124 17.31 4.83 -10.24
CA GLY A 124 18.59 5.44 -9.90
C GLY A 124 18.40 6.84 -9.30
N SER A 125 18.99 7.85 -9.92
CA SER A 125 18.97 9.21 -9.40
C SER A 125 17.91 10.13 -10.00
N ASP A 126 17.02 9.58 -10.82
CA ASP A 126 15.95 10.29 -11.49
C ASP A 126 14.62 10.14 -10.77
N LEU A 127 13.81 11.20 -10.83
CA LEU A 127 12.43 11.22 -10.39
C LEU A 127 11.55 11.86 -11.46
N GLY A 128 10.46 11.19 -11.82
CA GLY A 128 9.39 11.74 -12.63
C GLY A 128 8.07 11.69 -11.88
N TRP A 129 7.14 12.58 -12.22
CA TRP A 129 5.79 12.59 -11.68
C TRP A 129 4.78 13.09 -12.69
N ILE A 130 3.61 12.44 -12.74
CA ILE A 130 2.44 12.91 -13.46
C ILE A 130 1.20 12.81 -12.58
N GLY A 131 0.36 13.83 -12.60
CA GLY A 131 -0.90 13.82 -11.85
C GLY A 131 -1.59 15.18 -11.86
N LEU A 132 -2.51 15.35 -10.91
CA LEU A 132 -3.31 16.55 -10.78
C LEU A 132 -2.72 17.46 -9.71
N LYS A 133 -2.21 18.63 -10.12
CA LYS A 133 -1.80 19.68 -9.20
C LYS A 133 -3.03 20.51 -8.83
N ASN A 134 -3.35 20.55 -7.55
CA ASN A 134 -4.37 21.45 -7.02
C ASN A 134 -3.78 22.87 -6.90
N GLU A 135 -4.41 23.83 -7.57
CA GLU A 135 -4.09 25.27 -7.50
C GLU A 135 -5.22 26.11 -6.89
N GLY A 136 -6.28 25.48 -6.40
CA GLY A 136 -7.46 26.12 -5.81
C GLY A 136 -8.71 25.24 -5.87
N ASP A 137 -9.86 25.82 -5.52
CA ASP A 137 -11.14 25.12 -5.55
C ASP A 137 -11.51 24.69 -6.98
N ASP A 138 -11.61 23.37 -7.19
CA ASP A 138 -11.84 22.74 -8.49
C ASP A 138 -10.83 23.13 -9.59
N LEU A 139 -9.66 23.63 -9.20
CA LEU A 139 -8.57 23.99 -10.12
C LEU A 139 -7.48 22.93 -10.05
N ASN A 140 -7.77 21.79 -10.70
CA ASN A 140 -6.83 20.68 -10.82
C ASN A 140 -6.22 20.66 -12.23
N HIS A 141 -4.93 20.93 -12.33
CA HIS A 141 -4.22 20.90 -13.60
C HIS A 141 -3.41 19.62 -13.76
N LEU A 142 -3.57 18.95 -14.91
CA LEU A 142 -2.65 17.90 -15.30
C LEU A 142 -1.25 18.49 -15.42
N THR A 143 -0.34 17.97 -14.61
CA THR A 143 1.03 18.47 -14.52
C THR A 143 1.98 17.31 -14.71
N LEU A 144 3.06 17.56 -15.45
CA LEU A 144 4.22 16.69 -15.56
C LEU A 144 5.40 17.41 -14.88
N ALA A 145 6.08 16.69 -14.00
CA ALA A 145 7.24 17.19 -13.28
C ALA A 145 8.37 16.14 -13.33
N TRP A 146 9.61 16.61 -13.37
CA TRP A 146 10.77 15.72 -13.25
C TRP A 146 11.91 16.40 -12.51
N ALA A 147 12.83 15.59 -12.00
CA ALA A 147 14.09 16.04 -11.42
C ALA A 147 15.18 15.02 -11.69
N ASP A 148 16.33 15.56 -12.07
CA ASP A 148 17.61 14.86 -12.13
C ASP A 148 18.45 15.19 -10.86
N ASN A 149 19.50 14.42 -10.60
CA ASN A 149 20.46 14.64 -9.52
C ASN A 149 21.70 15.46 -9.91
N THR A 150 21.87 15.85 -11.16
CA THR A 150 23.05 16.61 -11.56
C THR A 150 22.91 18.08 -11.19
N ALA A 151 23.73 18.56 -10.25
CA ALA A 151 23.80 19.99 -9.88
C ALA A 151 24.25 20.92 -11.04
N GLY A 152 24.51 20.37 -12.24
CA GLY A 152 24.92 21.09 -13.45
C GLY A 152 23.85 21.13 -14.56
N ASP A 153 22.80 20.31 -14.50
CA ASP A 153 21.67 20.40 -15.44
C ASP A 153 20.58 21.26 -14.77
N GLY A 154 20.58 22.55 -15.12
CA GLY A 154 19.92 23.65 -14.41
C GLY A 154 18.39 23.63 -14.32
N ASP A 155 17.73 22.50 -14.55
CA ASP A 155 16.36 22.48 -15.00
C ASP A 155 15.51 21.45 -14.24
N LYS A 156 15.09 21.84 -13.02
CA LYS A 156 13.97 21.23 -12.29
C LYS A 156 12.66 21.68 -12.95
N HIS A 157 12.33 21.08 -14.08
CA HIS A 157 11.20 21.52 -14.88
C HIS A 157 9.88 20.94 -14.37
N THR A 158 8.93 21.84 -14.13
CA THR A 158 7.51 21.53 -13.96
C THR A 158 6.78 22.23 -15.09
N HIS A 159 6.19 21.48 -16.02
CA HIS A 159 5.37 22.08 -17.07
C HIS A 159 3.91 21.69 -16.85
N PRO A 160 3.00 22.66 -16.68
CA PRO A 160 1.58 22.38 -16.85
C PRO A 160 1.37 21.98 -18.31
N ILE A 161 0.80 20.80 -18.54
CA ILE A 161 0.35 20.43 -19.88
C ILE A 161 -1.00 21.12 -20.05
N GLN A 162 -1.01 22.31 -20.64
CA GLN A 162 -2.25 22.99 -20.99
C GLN A 162 -2.86 22.28 -22.21
N CYS A 163 -3.96 21.55 -21.99
CA CYS A 163 -4.86 21.19 -23.07
C CYS A 163 -5.79 22.38 -23.30
N VAL A 164 -5.71 23.00 -24.47
CA VAL A 164 -6.70 23.99 -24.92
C VAL A 164 -7.93 23.19 -25.37
N ALA A 165 -9.10 23.46 -24.79
CA ALA A 165 -10.37 22.91 -25.24
C ALA A 165 -10.82 23.58 -26.55
#